data_AF-A0A095CAJ3-F1
#
_entry.id   AF-A0A095CAJ3-F1
#
_cell.length_a   1.000
_cell.length_b   1.000
_cell.length_c   1.000
_cell.angle_alpha   90.00
_cell.angle_beta   90.00
_cell.angle_gamma   90.00
#
_symmetry.space_group_name_H-M   'P 1'
#
loop_
_entity.id
_entity.type
_entity.pdbx_description
1 polymer ?
#
loop_
_entity_poly.entity_id
_entity_poly.type
_entity_poly.pdbx_seq_one_letter_code
_entity_poly.pdbx_strand_id
1 'polypeptide(L)'
;MGDLDTSHATLVDGSVLESGGQILRNAVSIAVITKRPIELFNIRAGRQDPGLRSQHAAAVELASRVCCGHLLSCAVGSMEIRLIPGQISPGSYEADAKTAGSVSLMLQAVAPVLAFASNQSELLLRGGTDTLFAPPINYMIEVAHEVKDEALRCLSKCFSCPINIDSFQESSDRCKGNVAAFMFVMHTSTDCRLAVTGIINPRDHHYRQMVSEACQSLYNYSKFGICCDDYMQDQLIVLMALAKGNSEIRCGPLTLHTKTAIYVAEHLLGVKFEVTTNDGSSVISCNGVGYTPEHLKNSCS
;
A
#
# COMPACT_ATOMS: atom_id res chain seq x y z
N MET A 1 26.46 0.51 -15.75
CA MET A 1 25.08 0.86 -16.13
C MET A 1 24.64 -0.26 -17.04
N GLY A 2 23.94 -1.27 -16.51
CA GLY A 2 23.44 -2.36 -17.34
C GLY A 2 22.19 -1.86 -18.05
N ASP A 3 22.20 -1.83 -19.38
CA ASP A 3 20.99 -1.58 -20.15
C ASP A 3 19.97 -2.65 -19.78
N LEU A 4 18.84 -2.20 -19.25
CA LEU A 4 17.76 -3.05 -18.80
C LEU A 4 16.98 -3.48 -20.05
N ASP A 5 16.97 -4.78 -20.36
CA ASP A 5 16.31 -5.32 -21.55
C ASP A 5 14.79 -5.03 -21.54
N THR A 6 14.32 -4.29 -22.55
CA THR A 6 12.90 -3.93 -22.75
C THR A 6 12.26 -4.69 -23.91
N SER A 7 12.99 -5.59 -24.58
CA SER A 7 12.53 -6.27 -25.80
C SER A 7 11.62 -7.48 -25.53
N HIS A 8 11.75 -8.09 -24.35
CA HIS A 8 10.97 -9.24 -23.91
C HIS A 8 10.14 -8.92 -22.66
N ALA A 9 8.94 -9.49 -22.59
CA ALA A 9 8.10 -9.34 -21.41
C ALA A 9 8.63 -10.22 -20.27
N THR A 10 8.85 -9.62 -19.10
CA THR A 10 9.23 -10.38 -17.90
C THR A 10 8.01 -11.14 -17.38
N LEU A 11 8.16 -12.45 -17.22
CA LEU A 11 7.13 -13.31 -16.65
C LEU A 11 7.09 -13.16 -15.13
N VAL A 12 5.89 -13.01 -14.56
CA VAL A 12 5.67 -12.89 -13.12
C VAL A 12 4.57 -13.86 -12.70
N ASP A 13 4.91 -14.79 -11.80
CA ASP A 13 3.96 -15.74 -11.25
C ASP A 13 3.18 -15.13 -10.08
N GLY A 14 1.89 -14.86 -10.30
CA GLY A 14 0.97 -14.28 -9.34
C GLY A 14 0.53 -15.23 -8.22
N SER A 15 0.96 -16.49 -8.23
CA SER A 15 0.66 -17.46 -7.17
C SER A 15 1.63 -17.42 -5.99
N VAL A 16 2.80 -16.80 -6.18
CA VAL A 16 3.90 -16.77 -5.21
C VAL A 16 3.52 -15.99 -3.94
N LEU A 17 4.04 -16.45 -2.79
CA LEU A 17 3.84 -15.87 -1.45
C LEU A 17 2.36 -15.75 -1.07
N GLU A 18 1.80 -14.53 -1.09
CA GLU A 18 0.43 -14.27 -0.62
C GLU A 18 -0.65 -14.76 -1.57
N SER A 19 -0.27 -15.08 -2.81
CA SER A 19 -1.20 -15.38 -3.90
C SER A 19 -2.32 -14.32 -3.97
N GLY A 20 -1.96 -13.06 -3.72
CA GLY A 20 -2.87 -11.95 -3.45
C GLY A 20 -2.78 -10.84 -4.51
N GLY A 21 -3.49 -9.73 -4.29
CA GLY A 21 -3.43 -8.57 -5.20
C GLY A 21 -2.12 -7.78 -5.11
N GLN A 22 -1.27 -8.04 -4.11
CA GLN A 22 -0.05 -7.27 -3.84
C GLN A 22 0.99 -7.42 -4.93
N ILE A 23 1.24 -8.66 -5.37
CA ILE A 23 2.20 -8.96 -6.45
C ILE A 23 1.83 -8.23 -7.75
N LEU A 24 0.53 -8.20 -8.07
CA LEU A 24 -0.01 -7.49 -9.23
C LEU A 24 0.27 -5.98 -9.14
N ARG A 25 -0.03 -5.34 -8.01
CA ARG A 25 0.16 -3.89 -7.85
C ARG A 25 1.63 -3.51 -7.97
N ASN A 26 2.51 -4.22 -7.26
CA ASN A 26 3.94 -3.92 -7.30
C ASN A 26 4.54 -4.18 -8.69
N ALA A 27 4.17 -5.29 -9.33
CA ALA A 27 4.68 -5.62 -10.66
C ALA A 27 4.25 -4.58 -11.70
N VAL A 28 2.98 -4.17 -11.69
CA VAL A 28 2.45 -3.13 -12.58
C VAL A 28 3.12 -1.78 -12.32
N SER A 29 3.24 -1.35 -11.07
CA SER A 29 3.94 -0.10 -10.71
C SER A 29 5.38 -0.09 -11.22
N ILE A 30 6.16 -1.13 -10.93
CA ILE A 30 7.57 -1.23 -11.34
C ILE A 30 7.69 -1.31 -12.86
N ALA A 31 6.88 -2.12 -13.52
CA ALA A 31 6.86 -2.25 -14.97
C ALA A 31 6.63 -0.90 -15.65
N VAL A 32 5.62 -0.15 -15.18
CA VAL A 32 5.28 1.16 -15.74
C VAL A 32 6.40 2.18 -15.49
N ILE A 33 6.91 2.28 -14.26
CA ILE A 33 7.97 3.23 -13.93
C ILE A 33 9.22 2.97 -14.77
N THR A 34 9.58 1.70 -14.95
CA THR A 34 10.80 1.29 -15.66
C THR A 34 10.60 1.03 -17.16
N LYS A 35 9.40 1.27 -17.68
CA LYS A 35 9.03 1.01 -19.09
C LYS A 35 9.33 -0.42 -19.56
N ARG A 36 9.13 -1.41 -18.68
CA ARG A 36 9.39 -2.82 -18.99
C ARG A 36 8.10 -3.59 -19.24
N PRO A 37 7.97 -4.30 -20.37
CA PRO A 37 6.83 -5.17 -20.59
C PRO A 37 6.78 -6.30 -19.55
N ILE A 38 5.58 -6.64 -19.07
CA ILE A 38 5.35 -7.75 -18.15
C ILE A 38 4.20 -8.63 -18.60
N GLU A 39 4.27 -9.90 -18.22
CA GLU A 39 3.17 -10.85 -18.30
C GLU A 39 2.99 -11.49 -16.93
N LEU A 40 1.85 -11.19 -16.30
CA LEU A 40 1.47 -11.82 -15.03
C LEU A 40 0.56 -12.99 -15.33
N PHE A 41 0.80 -14.14 -14.71
CA PHE A 41 -0.03 -15.33 -14.81
C PHE A 41 -0.34 -15.90 -13.41
N ASN A 42 -1.25 -16.86 -13.30
CA ASN A 42 -1.72 -17.43 -12.02
C ASN A 42 -2.21 -16.38 -11.01
N ILE A 43 -2.82 -15.29 -11.47
CA ILE A 43 -3.29 -14.21 -10.61
C ILE A 43 -4.29 -14.75 -9.59
N ARG A 44 -3.93 -14.68 -8.30
CA ARG A 44 -4.74 -15.16 -7.17
C ARG A 44 -5.16 -16.64 -7.27
N ALA A 45 -4.35 -17.47 -7.92
CA ALA A 45 -4.65 -18.89 -8.13
C ALA A 45 -4.88 -19.68 -6.82
N GLY A 46 -4.26 -19.28 -5.71
CA GLY A 46 -4.43 -19.90 -4.39
C GLY A 46 -5.64 -19.43 -3.58
N ARG A 47 -6.50 -18.55 -4.13
CA ARG A 47 -7.69 -18.01 -3.44
C ARG A 47 -8.95 -18.76 -3.86
N GLN A 48 -9.98 -18.71 -3.01
CA GLN A 48 -11.29 -19.30 -3.30
C GLN A 48 -11.92 -18.70 -4.58
N ASP A 49 -11.66 -17.42 -4.83
CA ASP A 49 -12.14 -16.66 -5.96
C ASP A 49 -10.95 -16.18 -6.82
N PRO A 50 -10.36 -17.05 -7.68
CA PRO A 50 -9.15 -16.73 -8.43
C PRO A 50 -9.36 -15.63 -9.48
N GLY A 51 -8.25 -15.07 -9.97
CA GLY A 51 -8.23 -14.01 -10.99
C GLY A 51 -8.42 -12.59 -10.45
N LEU A 52 -8.47 -11.62 -11.38
CA LEU A 52 -8.68 -10.21 -11.09
C LEU A 52 -10.04 -9.97 -10.42
N ARG A 53 -10.06 -9.11 -9.40
CA ARG A 53 -11.29 -8.54 -8.83
C ARG A 53 -11.52 -7.18 -9.46
N SER A 54 -12.69 -6.58 -9.23
CA SER A 54 -13.02 -5.29 -9.85
C SER A 54 -12.01 -4.19 -9.49
N GLN A 55 -11.53 -4.11 -8.23
CA GLN A 55 -10.47 -3.16 -7.88
C GLN A 55 -9.12 -3.45 -8.55
N HIS A 56 -8.82 -4.72 -8.84
CA HIS A 56 -7.58 -5.10 -9.52
C HIS A 56 -7.64 -4.66 -10.98
N ALA A 57 -8.73 -5.02 -11.68
CA ALA A 57 -8.94 -4.61 -13.06
C ALA A 57 -8.92 -3.09 -13.22
N ALA A 58 -9.67 -2.36 -12.36
CA ALA A 58 -9.69 -0.91 -12.37
C ALA A 58 -8.30 -0.29 -12.14
N ALA A 59 -7.50 -0.84 -11.22
CA ALA A 59 -6.14 -0.36 -10.96
C ALA A 59 -5.19 -0.58 -12.15
N VAL A 60 -5.24 -1.76 -12.78
CA VAL A 60 -4.37 -2.09 -13.93
C VAL A 60 -4.78 -1.30 -15.17
N GLU A 61 -6.07 -1.14 -15.43
CA GLU A 61 -6.58 -0.29 -16.51
C GLU A 61 -6.19 1.17 -16.31
N LEU A 62 -6.26 1.67 -15.06
CA LEU A 62 -5.80 3.01 -14.72
C LEU A 62 -4.30 3.16 -14.99
N ALA A 63 -3.47 2.24 -14.51
CA ALA A 63 -2.03 2.25 -14.76
C ALA A 63 -1.69 2.24 -16.27
N SER A 64 -2.39 1.42 -17.06
CA SER A 64 -2.23 1.39 -18.53
C SER A 64 -2.58 2.72 -19.19
N ARG A 65 -3.65 3.39 -18.73
CA ARG A 65 -4.02 4.72 -19.26
C ARG A 65 -3.02 5.79 -18.87
N VAL A 66 -2.54 5.78 -17.61
CA VAL A 66 -1.54 6.73 -17.11
C VAL A 66 -0.24 6.66 -17.92
N CYS A 67 0.16 5.47 -18.34
CA CYS A 67 1.38 5.29 -19.14
C CYS A 67 1.14 5.20 -20.64
N CYS A 68 -0.08 5.48 -21.13
CA CYS A 68 -0.45 5.30 -22.54
C CYS A 68 -0.01 3.92 -23.09
N GLY A 69 -0.06 2.88 -22.25
CA GLY A 69 0.41 1.54 -22.54
C GLY A 69 -0.64 0.65 -23.21
N HIS A 70 -0.19 -0.49 -23.72
CA HIS A 70 -1.05 -1.53 -24.27
C HIS A 70 -1.28 -2.62 -23.24
N LEU A 71 -2.55 -2.89 -22.93
CA LEU A 71 -2.98 -3.88 -21.94
C LEU A 71 -3.86 -4.94 -22.61
N LEU A 72 -3.56 -6.20 -22.34
CA LEU A 72 -4.32 -7.37 -22.81
C LEU A 72 -4.80 -8.21 -21.63
N SER A 73 -5.92 -8.91 -21.83
CA SER A 73 -6.53 -9.86 -20.88
C SER A 73 -6.93 -9.25 -19.52
N CYS A 74 -7.17 -7.94 -19.42
CA CYS A 74 -7.60 -7.30 -18.17
C CYS A 74 -9.13 -7.26 -18.02
N ALA A 75 -9.72 -8.38 -17.59
CA ALA A 75 -11.12 -8.45 -17.21
C ALA A 75 -11.26 -9.05 -15.79
N VAL A 76 -12.38 -8.78 -15.11
CA VAL A 76 -12.68 -9.45 -13.83
C VAL A 76 -12.71 -10.97 -14.04
N GLY A 77 -12.00 -11.71 -13.19
CA GLY A 77 -11.81 -13.15 -13.31
C GLY A 77 -10.59 -13.58 -14.15
N SER A 78 -9.96 -12.66 -14.90
CA SER A 78 -8.74 -12.99 -15.64
C SER A 78 -7.63 -13.45 -14.71
N MET A 79 -7.00 -14.56 -15.04
CA MET A 79 -5.84 -15.10 -14.31
C MET A 79 -4.50 -14.69 -14.92
N GLU A 80 -4.55 -13.96 -16.03
CA GLU A 80 -3.39 -13.45 -16.76
C GLU A 80 -3.61 -12.01 -17.19
N ILE A 81 -2.53 -11.24 -17.27
CA ILE A 81 -2.49 -9.96 -17.97
C ILE A 81 -1.17 -9.83 -18.72
N ARG A 82 -1.20 -9.08 -19.83
CA ARG A 82 0.02 -8.60 -20.49
C ARG A 82 -0.02 -7.09 -20.58
N LEU A 83 0.98 -6.43 -20.02
CA LEU A 83 1.11 -4.98 -20.03
C LEU A 83 2.40 -4.59 -20.74
N ILE A 84 2.28 -3.75 -21.75
CA ILE A 84 3.40 -3.10 -22.45
C ILE A 84 3.30 -1.61 -22.11
N PRO A 85 4.07 -1.12 -21.11
CA PRO A 85 4.00 0.27 -20.70
C PRO A 85 4.53 1.22 -21.77
N GLY A 86 3.89 2.39 -21.89
CA GLY A 86 4.38 3.51 -22.70
C GLY A 86 5.00 4.61 -21.83
N GLN A 87 4.84 5.86 -22.27
CA GLN A 87 5.29 7.04 -21.54
C GLN A 87 4.27 7.43 -20.47
N ILE A 88 4.74 7.64 -19.23
CA ILE A 88 3.91 8.22 -18.16
C ILE A 88 3.51 9.64 -18.56
N SER A 89 2.20 9.88 -18.66
CA SER A 89 1.62 11.18 -18.95
C SER A 89 1.03 11.76 -17.66
N PRO A 90 1.27 13.04 -17.34
CA PRO A 90 0.48 13.74 -16.34
C PRO A 90 -0.95 13.99 -16.85
N GLY A 91 -1.89 14.20 -15.93
CA GLY A 91 -3.27 14.54 -16.29
C GLY A 91 -4.28 14.27 -15.18
N SER A 92 -5.56 14.43 -15.51
CA SER A 92 -6.68 14.05 -14.65
C SER A 92 -7.16 12.66 -15.04
N TYR A 93 -7.16 11.74 -14.07
CA TYR A 93 -7.58 10.37 -14.28
C TYR A 93 -8.67 9.97 -13.29
N GLU A 94 -9.65 9.22 -13.78
CA GLU A 94 -10.72 8.65 -12.96
C GLU A 94 -10.68 7.12 -13.02
N ALA A 95 -10.80 6.45 -11.88
CA ALA A 95 -11.02 5.01 -11.81
C ALA A 95 -12.10 4.67 -10.80
N ASP A 96 -12.92 3.68 -11.12
CA ASP A 96 -14.06 3.28 -10.32
C ASP A 96 -14.05 1.76 -10.18
N ALA A 97 -13.94 1.27 -8.95
CA ALA A 97 -13.98 -0.16 -8.65
C ALA A 97 -15.36 -0.79 -8.93
N LYS A 98 -16.41 0.03 -9.18
CA LYS A 98 -17.82 -0.32 -9.43
C LYS A 98 -18.50 -1.13 -8.31
N THR A 99 -17.75 -1.45 -7.25
CA THR A 99 -18.14 -2.25 -6.09
C THR A 99 -17.51 -1.62 -4.84
N ALA A 100 -17.61 -2.29 -3.68
CA ALA A 100 -16.89 -1.91 -2.47
C ALA A 100 -15.36 -2.17 -2.52
N GLY A 101 -14.80 -2.40 -3.71
CA GLY A 101 -13.35 -2.54 -3.89
C GLY A 101 -12.60 -1.30 -3.42
N SER A 102 -11.48 -1.51 -2.70
CA SER A 102 -10.79 -0.43 -1.99
C SER A 102 -10.11 0.58 -2.92
N VAL A 103 -10.40 1.86 -2.71
CA VAL A 103 -9.74 2.97 -3.41
C VAL A 103 -8.27 3.10 -3.04
N SER A 104 -7.89 2.80 -1.79
CA SER A 104 -6.49 2.85 -1.36
C SER A 104 -5.64 1.79 -2.06
N LEU A 105 -6.22 0.61 -2.35
CA LEU A 105 -5.53 -0.42 -3.15
C LEU A 105 -5.34 -0.01 -4.61
N MET A 106 -6.28 0.73 -5.20
CA MET A 106 -6.09 1.31 -6.53
C MET A 106 -4.98 2.38 -6.51
N LEU A 107 -4.95 3.21 -5.46
CA LEU A 107 -3.93 4.22 -5.26
C LEU A 107 -2.53 3.61 -5.12
N GLN A 108 -2.35 2.53 -4.37
CA GLN A 108 -1.06 1.83 -4.22
C GLN A 108 -0.42 1.42 -5.57
N ALA A 109 -1.25 1.07 -6.56
CA ALA A 109 -0.77 0.67 -7.88
C ALA A 109 -0.35 1.84 -8.77
N VAL A 110 -0.83 3.06 -8.49
CA VAL A 110 -0.73 4.20 -9.43
C VAL A 110 0.00 5.39 -8.83
N ALA A 111 -0.04 5.60 -7.51
CA ALA A 111 0.68 6.68 -6.85
C ALA A 111 2.20 6.61 -7.09
N PRO A 112 2.87 5.44 -7.00
CA PRO A 112 4.28 5.35 -7.35
C PRO A 112 4.55 5.72 -8.81
N VAL A 113 3.63 5.41 -9.73
CA VAL A 113 3.76 5.75 -11.15
C VAL A 113 3.68 7.26 -11.35
N LEU A 114 2.66 7.91 -10.78
CA LEU A 114 2.44 9.35 -10.94
C LEU A 114 3.49 10.21 -10.25
N ALA A 115 4.18 9.67 -9.23
CA ALA A 115 5.36 10.32 -8.65
C ALA A 115 6.51 10.50 -9.66
N PHE A 116 6.51 9.74 -10.76
CA PHE A 116 7.44 9.85 -11.88
C PHE A 116 6.82 10.52 -13.12
N ALA A 117 5.65 11.16 -12.99
CA ALA A 117 5.07 11.98 -14.05
C ALA A 117 5.80 13.33 -14.16
N SER A 118 5.83 13.91 -15.36
CA SER A 118 6.56 15.16 -15.62
C SER A 118 5.89 16.42 -15.05
N ASN A 119 4.66 16.32 -14.56
CA ASN A 119 3.91 17.42 -13.97
C ASN A 119 2.84 16.89 -12.98
N GLN A 120 2.18 17.79 -12.26
CA GLN A 120 1.07 17.47 -11.37
C GLN A 120 -0.03 16.67 -12.09
N SER A 121 -0.58 15.68 -11.39
CA SER A 121 -1.70 14.87 -11.84
C SER A 121 -2.80 14.89 -10.79
N GLU A 122 -4.04 14.67 -11.23
CA GLU A 122 -5.22 14.60 -10.37
C GLU A 122 -5.87 13.23 -10.50
N LEU A 123 -6.24 12.62 -9.38
CA LEU A 123 -6.85 11.30 -9.34
C LEU A 123 -8.21 11.37 -8.64
N LEU A 124 -9.25 10.94 -9.35
CA LEU A 124 -10.57 10.68 -8.80
C LEU A 124 -10.80 9.17 -8.70
N LEU A 125 -10.77 8.63 -7.47
CA LEU A 125 -10.99 7.20 -7.22
C LEU A 125 -12.35 6.97 -6.57
N ARG A 126 -13.13 6.03 -7.12
CA ARG A 126 -14.45 5.64 -6.60
C ARG A 126 -14.45 4.17 -6.18
N GLY A 127 -14.96 3.88 -5.00
CA GLY A 127 -14.96 2.53 -4.42
C GLY A 127 -15.21 2.56 -2.91
N GLY A 128 -14.84 1.49 -2.22
CA GLY A 128 -14.88 1.43 -0.76
C GLY A 128 -13.74 2.23 -0.13
N THR A 129 -14.06 3.07 0.86
CA THR A 129 -13.08 3.72 1.75
C THR A 129 -12.89 2.91 3.03
N ASP A 130 -13.98 2.35 3.58
CA ASP A 130 -14.03 1.60 4.84
C ASP A 130 -15.08 0.46 4.74
N THR A 131 -14.70 -0.82 4.92
CA THR A 131 -15.58 -2.00 4.69
C THR A 131 -15.43 -3.02 5.86
N LEU A 132 -16.42 -3.53 6.61
CA LEU A 132 -17.54 -4.47 6.30
C LEU A 132 -18.69 -4.51 7.39
N PHE A 133 -19.95 -4.73 6.94
CA PHE A 133 -21.28 -5.17 7.53
C PHE A 133 -21.95 -4.51 8.79
N ALA A 134 -22.97 -3.66 8.54
CA ALA A 134 -23.48 -2.51 9.34
C ALA A 134 -24.70 -2.68 10.33
N PRO A 135 -24.71 -1.97 11.48
CA PRO A 135 -25.88 -1.61 12.32
C PRO A 135 -26.11 -0.06 12.45
N PRO A 136 -27.17 0.44 13.15
CA PRO A 136 -27.67 1.82 13.01
C PRO A 136 -26.87 2.91 13.76
N ILE A 137 -27.10 4.16 13.33
CA ILE A 137 -26.31 5.38 13.55
C ILE A 137 -25.95 5.69 15.02
N ASN A 138 -26.87 5.53 15.98
CA ASN A 138 -26.60 5.97 17.36
C ASN A 138 -25.54 5.14 18.08
N TYR A 139 -25.36 3.88 17.70
CA TYR A 139 -24.40 2.98 18.35
C TYR A 139 -22.93 3.32 18.02
N MET A 140 -22.70 4.04 16.92
CA MET A 140 -21.35 4.31 16.39
C MET A 140 -20.56 5.33 17.19
N ILE A 141 -21.21 6.40 17.66
CA ILE A 141 -20.58 7.42 18.50
C ILE A 141 -20.15 6.81 19.83
N GLU A 142 -20.99 5.94 20.40
CA GLU A 142 -20.68 5.25 21.66
C GLU A 142 -19.44 4.36 21.52
N VAL A 143 -19.38 3.53 20.48
CA VAL A 143 -18.18 2.72 20.16
C VAL A 143 -16.93 3.60 19.97
N ALA A 144 -17.05 4.74 19.30
CA ALA A 144 -15.93 5.65 19.10
C ALA A 144 -15.41 6.24 20.44
N HIS A 145 -16.30 6.54 21.39
CA HIS A 145 -15.92 6.96 22.73
C HIS A 145 -15.25 5.83 23.51
N GLU A 146 -15.78 4.60 23.46
CA GLU A 146 -15.18 3.46 24.14
C GLU A 146 -13.78 3.11 23.58
N VAL A 147 -13.60 3.24 22.26
CA VAL A 147 -12.30 3.09 21.60
C VAL A 147 -11.31 4.14 22.10
N LYS A 148 -11.75 5.40 22.21
CA LYS A 148 -10.94 6.49 22.76
C LYS A 148 -10.55 6.21 24.22
N ASP A 149 -11.49 5.80 25.06
CA ASP A 149 -11.23 5.52 26.48
C ASP A 149 -10.23 4.37 26.66
N GLU A 150 -10.39 3.31 25.87
CA GLU A 150 -9.48 2.16 25.89
C GLU A 150 -8.08 2.54 25.39
N ALA A 151 -7.99 3.35 24.33
CA ALA A 151 -6.72 3.85 23.83
C ALA A 151 -6.02 4.74 24.85
N LEU A 152 -6.74 5.67 25.50
CA LEU A 152 -6.20 6.50 26.58
C LEU A 152 -5.70 5.66 27.76
N ARG A 153 -6.47 4.64 28.17
CA ARG A 153 -6.09 3.71 29.25
C ARG A 153 -4.80 2.95 28.94
N CYS A 154 -4.61 2.50 27.70
CA CYS A 154 -3.41 1.77 27.28
C CYS A 154 -2.22 2.71 27.12
N LEU A 155 -2.37 3.79 26.35
CA LEU A 155 -1.29 4.69 25.97
C LEU A 155 -0.76 5.49 27.17
N SER A 156 -1.62 5.93 28.10
CA SER A 156 -1.19 6.71 29.27
C SER A 156 -0.30 5.92 30.24
N LYS A 157 -0.27 4.58 30.15
CA LYS A 157 0.65 3.73 30.93
C LYS A 157 2.03 3.64 30.29
N CYS A 158 2.09 3.86 28.99
CA CYS A 158 3.27 3.63 28.15
C CYS A 158 3.99 4.93 27.76
N PHE A 159 3.27 6.05 27.74
CA PHE A 159 3.76 7.34 27.28
C PHE A 159 3.47 8.43 28.31
N SER A 160 4.46 9.31 28.52
CA SER A 160 4.39 10.48 29.40
C SER A 160 4.12 11.79 28.66
N CYS A 161 3.94 11.74 27.34
CA CYS A 161 3.64 12.90 26.50
C CYS A 161 2.13 13.15 26.38
N PRO A 162 1.70 14.34 25.91
CA PRO A 162 0.29 14.60 25.63
C PRO A 162 -0.28 13.58 24.64
N ILE A 163 -1.47 13.06 24.95
CA ILE A 163 -2.23 12.14 24.09
C ILE A 163 -3.55 12.82 23.74
N ASN A 164 -3.69 13.22 22.49
CA ASN A 164 -4.91 13.86 21.97
C ASN A 164 -5.61 12.86 21.06
N ILE A 165 -6.81 12.42 21.44
CA ILE A 165 -7.64 11.51 20.64
C ILE A 165 -9.01 12.15 20.50
N ASP A 166 -9.43 12.36 19.25
CA ASP A 166 -10.74 12.88 18.91
C ASP A 166 -11.60 11.77 18.30
N SER A 167 -12.89 11.78 18.65
CA SER A 167 -13.90 10.94 18.02
C SER A 167 -14.82 11.83 17.21
N PHE A 168 -15.10 11.45 15.97
CA PHE A 168 -16.03 12.17 15.11
C PHE A 168 -16.88 11.18 14.33
N GLN A 169 -18.05 11.64 13.90
CA GLN A 169 -18.94 10.88 13.03
C GLN A 169 -19.10 11.63 11.71
N GLU A 170 -18.88 10.92 10.61
CA GLU A 170 -19.16 11.45 9.28
C GLU A 170 -20.65 11.58 9.00
N SER A 171 -21.00 12.61 8.23
CA SER A 171 -22.39 12.88 7.87
C SER A 171 -22.95 11.79 6.95
N SER A 172 -24.23 11.43 7.15
CA SER A 172 -24.85 10.29 6.48
C SER A 172 -25.03 10.46 4.96
N ASP A 173 -25.00 11.70 4.46
CA ASP A 173 -25.03 12.04 3.04
C ASP A 173 -23.69 11.76 2.32
N ARG A 174 -22.60 11.57 3.07
CA ARG A 174 -21.25 11.29 2.55
C ARG A 174 -20.85 9.82 2.63
N CYS A 175 -21.65 8.99 3.31
CA CYS A 175 -21.32 7.59 3.59
C CYS A 175 -22.34 6.62 3.00
N LYS A 176 -21.89 5.46 2.51
CA LYS A 176 -22.74 4.32 2.13
C LYS A 176 -22.41 3.11 3.00
N GLY A 177 -23.29 2.81 3.95
CA GLY A 177 -23.06 1.80 4.99
C GLY A 177 -22.56 2.42 6.30
N ASN A 178 -22.39 1.60 7.35
CA ASN A 178 -21.92 2.04 8.65
C ASN A 178 -20.75 1.15 9.09
N VAL A 179 -19.68 1.79 9.55
CA VAL A 179 -18.44 1.16 10.01
C VAL A 179 -17.78 2.09 11.02
N ALA A 180 -17.17 1.52 12.05
CA ALA A 180 -16.36 2.28 12.99
C ALA A 180 -14.91 2.01 12.61
N ALA A 181 -14.10 3.06 12.57
CA ALA A 181 -12.68 2.91 12.35
C ALA A 181 -11.94 3.76 13.37
N PHE A 182 -10.73 3.35 13.71
CA PHE A 182 -9.80 4.20 14.43
C PHE A 182 -8.49 4.29 13.67
N MET A 183 -7.86 5.44 13.80
CA MET A 183 -6.50 5.68 13.35
C MET A 183 -5.78 6.43 14.46
N PHE A 184 -4.75 5.83 15.01
CA PHE A 184 -3.89 6.48 15.99
C PHE A 184 -2.55 6.74 15.34
N VAL A 185 -2.11 8.00 15.38
CA VAL A 185 -0.86 8.45 14.77
C VAL A 185 0.08 8.91 15.87
N MET A 186 1.28 8.36 15.89
CA MET A 186 2.38 8.81 16.74
C MET A 186 3.31 9.71 15.94
N HIS A 187 3.56 10.92 16.46
CA HIS A 187 4.58 11.81 15.95
C HIS A 187 5.83 11.69 16.81
N THR A 188 6.96 11.33 16.21
CA THR A 188 8.23 11.19 16.92
C THR A 188 9.01 12.51 16.93
N SER A 189 9.97 12.66 17.85
CA SER A 189 10.91 13.78 17.87
C SER A 189 11.88 13.79 16.66
N THR A 190 11.90 12.70 15.89
CA THR A 190 12.67 12.56 14.64
C THR A 190 11.81 12.83 13.40
N ASP A 191 10.63 13.44 13.58
CA ASP A 191 9.68 13.79 12.52
C ASP A 191 9.12 12.57 11.73
N CYS A 192 9.13 11.38 12.35
CA CYS A 192 8.42 10.22 11.81
C CYS A 192 6.94 10.28 12.22
N ARG A 193 6.05 9.85 11.32
CA ARG A 193 4.64 9.63 11.59
C ARG A 193 4.34 8.14 11.44
N LEU A 194 3.98 7.49 12.53
CA LEU A 194 3.69 6.06 12.57
C LEU A 194 2.23 5.87 12.91
N ALA A 195 1.50 5.10 12.10
CA ALA A 195 0.08 4.91 12.28
C ALA A 195 -0.26 3.46 12.60
N VAL A 196 -1.26 3.28 13.45
CA VAL A 196 -2.01 2.02 13.57
C VAL A 196 -3.48 2.30 13.29
N THR A 197 -4.11 1.38 12.57
CA THR A 197 -5.51 1.51 12.16
C THR A 197 -6.27 0.23 12.47
N GLY A 198 -7.57 0.35 12.71
CA GLY A 198 -8.46 -0.79 12.83
C GLY A 198 -9.86 -0.47 12.32
N ILE A 199 -10.51 -1.47 11.75
CA ILE A 199 -11.91 -1.40 11.34
C ILE A 199 -12.72 -2.26 12.31
N ILE A 200 -13.69 -1.65 12.95
CA ILE A 200 -14.56 -2.26 13.95
C ILE A 200 -15.90 -2.54 13.30
N ASN A 201 -16.30 -3.81 13.33
CA ASN A 201 -17.71 -4.16 13.22
C ASN A 201 -18.36 -3.85 14.56
N PRO A 202 -19.32 -2.92 14.65
CA PRO A 202 -19.90 -2.53 15.93
C PRO A 202 -20.67 -3.68 16.62
N ARG A 203 -21.10 -4.69 15.86
CA ARG A 203 -21.73 -5.88 16.46
C ARG A 203 -20.74 -6.81 17.14
N ASP A 204 -19.45 -6.60 16.91
CA ASP A 204 -18.39 -7.39 17.50
C ASP A 204 -17.96 -6.76 18.83
N HIS A 205 -17.89 -7.58 19.88
CA HIS A 205 -17.50 -7.14 21.22
C HIS A 205 -15.97 -7.15 21.45
N HIS A 206 -15.18 -7.55 20.45
CA HIS A 206 -13.71 -7.65 20.56
C HIS A 206 -12.95 -6.33 20.28
N TYR A 207 -13.64 -5.20 20.07
CA TYR A 207 -12.99 -3.93 19.74
C TYR A 207 -11.99 -3.46 20.82
N ARG A 208 -12.23 -3.73 22.11
CA ARG A 208 -11.27 -3.37 23.18
C ARG A 208 -9.94 -4.11 23.04
N GLN A 209 -10.00 -5.39 22.69
CA GLN A 209 -8.81 -6.18 22.43
C GLN A 209 -8.06 -5.64 21.21
N MET A 210 -8.77 -5.37 20.11
CA MET A 210 -8.19 -4.77 18.91
C MET A 210 -7.49 -3.43 19.19
N VAL A 211 -8.12 -2.55 19.98
CA VAL A 211 -7.53 -1.27 20.40
C VAL A 211 -6.31 -1.49 21.30
N SER A 212 -6.39 -2.40 22.27
CA SER A 212 -5.26 -2.76 23.12
C SER A 212 -4.06 -3.27 22.32
N GLU A 213 -4.28 -4.15 21.34
CA GLU A 213 -3.23 -4.68 20.45
C GLU A 213 -2.63 -3.57 19.56
N ALA A 214 -3.46 -2.65 19.05
CA ALA A 214 -3.00 -1.50 18.29
C ALA A 214 -2.13 -0.55 19.15
N CYS A 215 -2.56 -0.24 20.38
CA CYS A 215 -1.78 0.57 21.32
C CYS A 215 -0.46 -0.11 21.72
N GLN A 216 -0.47 -1.44 21.90
CA GLN A 216 0.73 -2.22 22.16
C GLN A 216 1.70 -2.16 20.97
N SER A 217 1.19 -2.15 19.74
CA SER A 217 2.00 -2.00 18.52
C SER A 217 2.65 -0.62 18.46
N LEU A 218 1.91 0.46 18.75
CA LEU A 218 2.49 1.81 18.88
C LEU A 218 3.59 1.86 19.96
N TYR A 219 3.36 1.23 21.11
CA TYR A 219 4.39 1.14 22.14
C TYR A 219 5.64 0.41 21.65
N ASN A 220 5.46 -0.71 20.95
CA ASN A 220 6.58 -1.45 20.36
C ASN A 220 7.32 -0.61 19.33
N TYR A 221 6.62 0.19 18.51
CA TYR A 221 7.26 1.09 17.55
C TYR A 221 8.20 2.07 18.24
N SER A 222 7.74 2.71 19.32
CA SER A 222 8.59 3.60 20.14
C SER A 222 9.74 2.82 20.79
N LYS A 223 9.44 1.71 21.45
CA LYS A 223 10.41 0.89 22.20
C LYS A 223 11.56 0.39 21.33
N PHE A 224 11.27 -0.04 20.10
CA PHE A 224 12.26 -0.61 19.19
C PHE A 224 12.82 0.41 18.17
N GLY A 225 12.45 1.69 18.29
CA GLY A 225 12.93 2.76 17.42
C GLY A 225 12.48 2.60 15.96
N ILE A 226 11.30 2.02 15.74
CA ILE A 226 10.74 1.79 14.41
C ILE A 226 10.49 3.13 13.72
N CYS A 227 10.92 3.26 12.47
CA CYS A 227 10.68 4.46 11.65
C CYS A 227 9.73 4.18 10.47
N CYS A 228 9.33 2.93 10.26
CA CYS A 228 8.40 2.51 9.23
C CYS A 228 7.42 1.48 9.79
N ASP A 229 6.13 1.82 9.84
CA ASP A 229 5.07 0.92 10.27
C ASP A 229 4.80 -0.21 9.25
N ASP A 230 4.03 -1.20 9.68
CA ASP A 230 3.79 -2.44 8.95
C ASP A 230 3.08 -2.25 7.60
N TYR A 231 2.28 -1.18 7.46
CA TYR A 231 1.57 -0.84 6.24
C TYR A 231 2.42 -0.02 5.27
N MET A 232 3.38 0.75 5.78
CA MET A 232 4.30 1.53 4.97
C MET A 232 5.52 0.74 4.46
N GLN A 233 5.86 -0.37 5.14
CA GLN A 233 7.04 -1.18 4.79
C GLN A 233 7.07 -1.54 3.31
N ASP A 234 5.98 -2.08 2.77
CA ASP A 234 5.89 -2.57 1.40
C ASP A 234 5.90 -1.44 0.35
N GLN A 235 5.30 -0.29 0.67
CA GLN A 235 5.24 0.89 -0.19
C GLN A 235 6.64 1.48 -0.43
N LEU A 236 7.51 1.44 0.59
CA LEU A 236 8.87 1.98 0.48
C LEU A 236 9.80 1.06 -0.32
N ILE A 237 9.55 -0.24 -0.40
CA ILE A 237 10.43 -1.19 -1.12
C ILE A 237 10.63 -0.77 -2.58
N VAL A 238 9.55 -0.39 -3.27
CA VAL A 238 9.64 0.06 -4.67
C VAL A 238 10.53 1.29 -4.80
N LEU A 239 10.39 2.26 -3.89
CA LEU A 239 11.19 3.48 -3.90
C LEU A 239 12.66 3.20 -3.55
N MET A 240 12.92 2.35 -2.57
CA MET A 240 14.28 1.91 -2.20
C MET A 240 14.98 1.21 -3.37
N ALA A 241 14.28 0.35 -4.09
CA ALA A 241 14.82 -0.36 -5.25
C ALA A 241 15.16 0.59 -6.42
N LEU A 242 14.40 1.68 -6.58
CA LEU A 242 14.60 2.67 -7.63
C LEU A 242 15.64 3.74 -7.26
N ALA A 243 15.82 4.03 -5.97
CA ALA A 243 16.70 5.08 -5.48
C ALA A 243 18.17 4.89 -5.92
N LYS A 244 18.92 5.99 -5.98
CA LYS A 244 20.37 5.94 -6.22
C LYS A 244 21.10 5.73 -4.89
N GLY A 245 21.89 4.65 -4.81
CA GLY A 245 22.71 4.34 -3.65
C GLY A 245 21.99 3.49 -2.61
N ASN A 246 22.56 3.45 -1.40
CA ASN A 246 22.05 2.61 -0.31
C ASN A 246 20.86 3.27 0.38
N SER A 247 19.74 2.56 0.43
CA SER A 247 18.57 2.90 1.24
C SER A 247 18.47 1.95 2.42
N GLU A 248 18.11 2.46 3.59
CA GLU A 248 17.93 1.68 4.81
C GLU A 248 16.69 2.16 5.59
N ILE A 249 15.85 1.23 6.03
CA ILE A 249 14.70 1.51 6.89
C ILE A 249 14.65 0.53 8.06
N ARG A 250 14.25 1.03 9.24
CA ARG A 250 13.98 0.21 10.42
C ARG A 250 12.48 0.02 10.61
N CYS A 251 12.05 -1.22 10.59
CA CYS A 251 10.65 -1.61 10.69
C CYS A 251 10.44 -2.71 11.74
N GLY A 252 9.18 -3.07 11.99
CA GLY A 252 8.85 -4.27 12.78
C GLY A 252 9.26 -5.57 12.06
N PRO A 253 8.75 -6.73 12.51
CA PRO A 253 8.85 -7.97 11.74
C PRO A 253 8.29 -7.79 10.32
N LEU A 254 8.96 -8.39 9.33
CA LEU A 254 8.53 -8.25 7.94
C LEU A 254 7.16 -8.91 7.72
N THR A 255 6.21 -8.12 7.25
CA THR A 255 4.92 -8.64 6.78
C THR A 255 5.10 -9.47 5.52
N LEU A 256 4.10 -10.29 5.19
CA LEU A 256 4.12 -11.05 3.94
C LEU A 256 3.99 -10.12 2.71
N HIS A 257 3.37 -8.94 2.88
CA HIS A 257 3.29 -7.89 1.85
C HIS A 257 4.68 -7.32 1.56
N THR A 258 5.47 -7.01 2.59
CA THR A 258 6.85 -6.54 2.47
C THR A 258 7.72 -7.56 1.75
N LYS A 259 7.62 -8.84 2.12
CA LYS A 259 8.35 -9.94 1.47
C LYS A 259 7.98 -10.07 -0.01
N THR A 260 6.69 -9.90 -0.34
CA THR A 260 6.22 -9.91 -1.72
C THR A 260 6.75 -8.72 -2.52
N ALA A 261 6.76 -7.52 -1.94
CA ALA A 261 7.34 -6.35 -2.58
C ALA A 261 8.84 -6.53 -2.86
N ILE A 262 9.59 -7.08 -1.90
CA ILE A 262 11.02 -7.39 -2.06
C ILE A 262 11.21 -8.36 -3.22
N TYR A 263 10.50 -9.50 -3.21
CA TYR A 263 10.58 -10.50 -4.27
C TYR A 263 10.34 -9.90 -5.67
N VAL A 264 9.28 -9.09 -5.83
CA VAL A 264 8.96 -8.46 -7.12
C VAL A 264 10.05 -7.46 -7.53
N ALA A 265 10.53 -6.65 -6.60
CA ALA A 265 11.58 -5.68 -6.88
C ALA A 265 12.90 -6.36 -7.31
N GLU A 266 13.33 -7.43 -6.60
CA GLU A 266 14.50 -8.19 -6.99
C GLU A 266 14.34 -8.86 -8.37
N HIS A 267 13.18 -9.46 -8.62
CA HIS A 267 12.90 -10.17 -9.88
C HIS A 267 12.85 -9.22 -11.07
N LEU A 268 12.20 -8.06 -10.93
CA LEU A 268 12.05 -7.11 -12.02
C LEU A 268 13.28 -6.22 -12.20
N LEU A 269 13.97 -5.82 -11.13
CA LEU A 269 15.03 -4.82 -11.20
C LEU A 269 16.44 -5.40 -11.03
N GLY A 270 16.57 -6.65 -10.59
CA GLY A 270 17.86 -7.28 -10.31
C GLY A 270 18.57 -6.76 -9.07
N VAL A 271 17.90 -5.94 -8.25
CA VAL A 271 18.42 -5.47 -6.95
C VAL A 271 18.44 -6.62 -5.94
N LYS A 272 19.14 -6.40 -4.81
CA LYS A 272 19.14 -7.32 -3.68
C LYS A 272 18.83 -6.59 -2.39
N PHE A 273 17.90 -7.14 -1.62
CA PHE A 273 17.54 -6.65 -0.30
C PHE A 273 18.21 -7.50 0.77
N GLU A 274 18.82 -6.82 1.73
CA GLU A 274 19.37 -7.45 2.93
C GLU A 274 18.49 -7.10 4.12
N VAL A 275 18.17 -8.11 4.94
CA VAL A 275 17.33 -7.95 6.12
C VAL A 275 18.08 -8.44 7.34
N THR A 276 18.32 -7.54 8.28
CA THR A 276 18.91 -7.87 9.59
C THR A 276 17.84 -7.76 10.67
N THR A 277 17.55 -8.86 11.35
CA THR A 277 16.55 -8.90 12.42
C THR A 277 17.23 -8.85 13.79
N ASN A 278 16.75 -7.96 14.65
CA ASN A 278 17.12 -7.83 16.05
C ASN A 278 15.88 -8.04 16.93
N ASP A 279 16.03 -8.02 18.26
CA ASP A 279 14.91 -8.16 19.18
C ASP A 279 13.83 -7.09 18.93
N GLY A 280 12.71 -7.50 18.34
CA GLY A 280 11.53 -6.67 18.08
C GLY A 280 11.59 -5.73 16.87
N SER A 281 12.69 -5.71 16.10
CA SER A 281 12.82 -4.88 14.89
C SER A 281 13.63 -5.54 13.78
N SER A 282 13.40 -5.12 12.54
CA SER A 282 14.18 -5.51 11.38
C SER A 282 14.72 -4.25 10.69
N VAL A 283 15.92 -4.35 10.14
CA VAL A 283 16.49 -3.34 9.24
C VAL A 283 16.49 -3.91 7.84
N ILE A 284 15.81 -3.24 6.92
CA ILE A 284 15.77 -3.57 5.49
C ILE A 284 16.71 -2.60 4.78
N SER A 285 17.65 -3.13 4.01
CA SER A 285 18.58 -2.32 3.21
C SER A 285 18.64 -2.80 1.76
N CYS A 286 18.93 -1.87 0.84
CA CYS A 286 19.06 -2.15 -0.59
C CYS A 286 19.90 -1.06 -1.26
N ASN A 287 20.83 -1.48 -2.13
CA ASN A 287 21.48 -0.59 -3.08
C ASN A 287 20.63 -0.52 -4.35
N GLY A 288 19.87 0.56 -4.51
CA GLY A 288 18.91 0.70 -5.60
C GLY A 288 19.56 0.89 -6.98
N VAL A 289 18.76 0.70 -8.03
CA VAL A 289 19.26 0.78 -9.43
C VAL A 289 19.66 2.19 -9.86
N GLY A 290 19.34 3.22 -9.07
CA GLY A 290 19.58 4.62 -9.43
C GLY A 290 18.77 5.06 -10.64
N TYR A 291 17.49 4.67 -10.70
CA TYR A 291 16.61 5.05 -11.78
C TYR A 291 16.34 6.56 -11.75
N THR A 292 16.43 7.20 -12.92
CA THR A 292 16.06 8.61 -13.09
C THR A 292 15.20 8.69 -14.34
N PRO A 293 13.95 9.19 -14.25
CA PRO A 293 13.11 9.35 -15.42
C PRO A 293 13.71 10.40 -16.37
N GLU A 294 13.53 10.22 -17.68
CA GLU A 294 14.23 11.00 -18.72
C GLU A 294 14.02 12.51 -18.59
N HIS A 295 12.80 12.94 -18.24
CA HIS A 295 12.49 14.36 -18.09
C HIS A 295 13.22 15.02 -16.90
N LEU A 296 13.64 14.25 -15.89
CA LEU A 296 14.45 14.75 -14.76
C LEU A 296 15.96 14.71 -15.02
N LYS A 297 16.41 14.00 -16.07
CA LYS A 297 17.84 14.02 -16.46
C LYS A 297 18.25 15.38 -17.02
N ASN A 298 17.31 16.10 -17.64
CA ASN A 298 17.53 17.37 -18.31
C ASN A 298 17.39 18.60 -17.39
N SER A 299 16.98 18.42 -16.12
CA SER A 299 16.81 19.49 -15.14
C SER A 299 17.96 19.59 -14.13
N CYS A 300 18.94 18.69 -14.20
CA CYS A 300 20.13 18.65 -13.33
C CYS A 300 21.44 19.06 -14.04
N SER A 301 21.35 19.76 -15.18
CA SER A 301 22.50 20.33 -15.91
C SER A 301 22.56 21.85 -15.74
#